data_AF-A0A7S4VU68-F1
#
_entry.id   AF-A0A7S4VU68-F1
#
_cell.length_a   1.000
_cell.length_b   1.000
_cell.length_c   1.000
_cell.angle_alpha   90.00
_cell.angle_beta   90.00
_cell.angle_gamma   90.00
#
_symmetry.space_group_name_H-M   'P 1'
#
loop_
_entity.id
_entity.type
_entity.pdbx_description
1 polymer ?
#
loop_
_entity_poly.entity_id
_entity_poly.type
_entity_poly.pdbx_seq_one_letter_code
_entity_poly.pdbx_strand_id
1 'polypeptide(L)'
;FGSSTSGRVARQALPRMAAEGKLASPAPACDDSDGDLVRQVSFNSKRSDNTVWEEAEGAHEDDQVDNTIGESKQQTLFAKMEHFVTQRYGTRGSASRPKVTPAQVAQHRSLQDFWVVVDGKVFDLGPFLRGEAAHPGGKSILSRQLELGGQDADERFVRWHHPSGNTVRRVPDYFVGDLEGSLPRRGRCCAIS
;
A
#
# COMPACT_ATOMS: atom_id res chain seq x y z
N PHE A 1 61.12 -46.96 -18.69
CA PHE A 1 61.12 -47.64 -17.39
C PHE A 1 60.19 -46.89 -16.45
N GLY A 2 59.15 -47.57 -15.92
CA GLY A 2 58.20 -47.09 -14.89
C GLY A 2 56.97 -46.38 -15.46
N SER A 3 55.87 -47.04 -15.84
CA SER A 3 54.81 -47.72 -15.04
C SER A 3 53.91 -46.70 -14.28
N SER A 4 52.65 -46.49 -14.71
CA SER A 4 51.41 -47.17 -14.23
C SER A 4 50.96 -46.63 -12.85
N THR A 5 49.73 -46.17 -12.57
CA THR A 5 48.41 -46.83 -12.74
C THR A 5 47.23 -45.87 -12.58
N SER A 6 46.13 -46.19 -13.27
CA SER A 6 44.76 -45.68 -13.08
C SER A 6 44.14 -46.00 -11.71
N GLY A 7 43.17 -45.18 -11.27
CA GLY A 7 42.19 -45.50 -10.23
C GLY A 7 40.74 -45.28 -10.71
N ARG A 8 39.95 -46.36 -10.74
CA ARG A 8 38.53 -46.43 -11.16
C ARG A 8 37.56 -46.13 -10.01
N VAL A 9 36.47 -45.42 -10.36
CA VAL A 9 35.03 -45.71 -10.19
C VAL A 9 34.53 -46.67 -9.08
N ALA A 10 33.57 -46.19 -8.27
CA ALA A 10 32.41 -46.92 -7.72
C ALA A 10 31.32 -45.87 -7.37
N ARG A 11 30.15 -45.75 -8.01
CA ARG A 11 28.92 -46.58 -8.12
C ARG A 11 28.10 -46.75 -6.82
N GLN A 12 26.83 -46.30 -6.93
CA GLN A 12 25.59 -46.75 -6.25
C GLN A 12 25.42 -46.38 -4.76
N ALA A 13 24.22 -46.07 -4.24
CA ALA A 13 22.88 -46.52 -4.60
C ALA A 13 21.76 -45.52 -4.19
N LEU A 14 20.67 -45.49 -4.97
CA LEU A 14 19.31 -45.11 -4.57
C LEU A 14 18.54 -46.37 -4.16
N PRO A 15 17.64 -46.29 -3.17
CA PRO A 15 16.25 -46.76 -3.35
C PRO A 15 15.25 -45.91 -2.50
N ARG A 16 13.91 -45.96 -2.58
CA ARG A 16 12.88 -46.60 -3.42
C ARG A 16 11.55 -45.86 -3.12
N MET A 17 10.77 -45.62 -4.17
CA MET A 17 9.31 -45.73 -4.31
C MET A 17 8.46 -46.11 -3.08
N ALA A 18 7.40 -45.35 -2.78
CA ALA A 18 5.98 -45.73 -2.98
C ALA A 18 5.02 -44.98 -2.03
N ALA A 19 3.97 -44.36 -2.56
CA ALA A 19 2.58 -44.62 -2.17
C ALA A 19 1.64 -43.64 -2.88
N GLU A 20 0.78 -44.21 -3.72
CA GLU A 20 -0.33 -43.59 -4.40
C GLU A 20 -1.47 -43.33 -3.41
N GLY A 21 -2.19 -42.22 -3.58
CA GLY A 21 -3.42 -41.91 -2.85
C GLY A 21 -4.38 -41.18 -3.76
N LYS A 22 -5.34 -41.93 -4.31
CA LYS A 22 -6.42 -41.49 -5.20
C LYS A 22 -7.73 -41.38 -4.41
N LEU A 23 -8.73 -40.74 -5.03
CA LEU A 23 -10.14 -40.47 -4.64
C LEU A 23 -10.33 -39.09 -3.97
N ALA A 24 -10.95 -38.07 -4.56
CA ALA A 24 -12.27 -37.89 -5.21
C ALA A 24 -13.27 -37.15 -4.28
N SER A 25 -13.73 -35.98 -4.78
CA SER A 25 -14.96 -35.17 -4.57
C SER A 25 -16.14 -35.79 -3.78
N PRO A 26 -17.09 -35.00 -3.18
CA PRO A 26 -17.85 -33.95 -3.88
C PRO A 26 -18.38 -32.72 -3.08
N ALA A 27 -18.85 -31.75 -3.87
CA ALA A 27 -19.63 -30.57 -3.48
C ALA A 27 -21.03 -30.94 -2.94
N PRO A 28 -21.62 -30.12 -2.06
CA PRO A 28 -23.06 -30.18 -1.80
C PRO A 28 -23.83 -29.29 -2.78
N ALA A 29 -24.62 -29.94 -3.64
CA ALA A 29 -25.81 -29.37 -4.23
C ALA A 29 -26.96 -29.51 -3.21
N CYS A 30 -27.70 -28.45 -2.95
CA CYS A 30 -28.97 -28.51 -2.25
C CYS A 30 -30.07 -27.95 -3.16
N ASP A 31 -30.77 -28.91 -3.74
CA ASP A 31 -32.20 -29.03 -4.08
C ASP A 31 -33.10 -27.78 -4.07
N ASP A 32 -33.84 -27.71 -5.17
CA ASP A 32 -34.95 -26.83 -5.55
C ASP A 32 -36.26 -27.62 -5.37
N SER A 33 -37.25 -27.10 -4.63
CA SER A 33 -38.68 -27.46 -4.75
C SER A 33 -39.60 -26.58 -3.87
N ASP A 34 -40.35 -25.73 -4.56
CA ASP A 34 -41.79 -25.35 -4.47
C ASP A 34 -42.60 -25.28 -3.14
N GLY A 35 -43.47 -24.25 -3.07
CA GLY A 35 -44.73 -24.24 -2.32
C GLY A 35 -44.91 -23.02 -1.38
N ASP A 36 -45.47 -21.89 -1.80
CA ASP A 36 -46.90 -21.56 -2.00
C ASP A 36 -47.63 -21.06 -0.72
N LEU A 37 -48.22 -19.85 -0.83
CA LEU A 37 -49.27 -19.21 0.00
C LEU A 37 -49.02 -19.11 1.53
N VAL A 38 -49.42 -18.08 2.29
CA VAL A 38 -50.64 -17.27 2.25
C VAL A 38 -50.41 -16.01 3.09
N ARG A 39 -51.02 -14.90 2.64
CA ARG A 39 -51.41 -13.74 3.46
C ARG A 39 -52.23 -14.16 4.68
N GLN A 40 -52.07 -13.48 5.81
CA GLN A 40 -53.14 -12.76 6.53
C GLN A 40 -52.57 -11.86 7.65
N VAL A 41 -52.64 -10.52 7.51
CA VAL A 41 -53.51 -9.54 8.25
C VAL A 41 -53.55 -9.80 9.77
N SER A 42 -53.22 -8.90 10.69
CA SER A 42 -53.77 -7.54 10.89
C SER A 42 -53.07 -6.87 12.07
N PHE A 43 -52.87 -5.54 12.05
CA PHE A 43 -53.43 -4.68 13.11
C PHE A 43 -53.41 -3.19 12.70
N ASN A 44 -54.45 -2.50 13.17
CA ASN A 44 -54.95 -1.22 12.70
C ASN A 44 -54.03 -0.01 12.93
N SER A 45 -53.95 0.80 11.86
CA SER A 45 -54.15 2.26 11.81
C SER A 45 -54.13 3.05 13.14
N LYS A 46 -53.12 3.93 13.26
CA LYS A 46 -53.28 5.28 13.83
C LYS A 46 -52.42 6.26 13.04
N ARG A 47 -53.13 7.10 12.29
CA ARG A 47 -52.64 8.30 11.61
C ARG A 47 -52.51 9.43 12.63
N SER A 48 -51.30 9.95 12.78
CA SER A 48 -50.92 11.32 13.19
C SER A 48 -49.44 11.22 13.54
N ASP A 49 -48.52 11.90 12.89
CA ASP A 49 -48.48 13.36 12.84
C ASP A 49 -47.57 13.78 11.68
N ASN A 50 -48.01 14.76 10.90
CA ASN A 50 -47.16 15.43 9.94
C ASN A 50 -46.26 16.37 10.73
N THR A 51 -45.26 15.81 11.40
CA THR A 51 -44.13 16.63 11.87
C THR A 51 -43.34 17.00 10.63
N VAL A 52 -43.67 18.19 10.12
CA VAL A 52 -42.75 19.07 9.40
C VAL A 52 -41.41 18.95 10.12
N TRP A 53 -40.48 18.25 9.49
CA TRP A 53 -39.09 18.29 9.88
C TRP A 53 -38.63 19.69 9.54
N GLU A 54 -38.73 20.58 10.53
CA GLU A 54 -37.94 21.80 10.57
C GLU A 54 -36.52 21.42 10.18
N GLU A 55 -36.07 22.10 9.14
CA GLU A 55 -34.79 21.95 8.48
C GLU A 55 -33.72 21.72 9.54
N ALA A 56 -33.15 20.51 9.55
CA ALA A 56 -31.90 20.28 10.24
C ALA A 56 -30.85 21.14 9.51
N GLU A 57 -30.71 22.38 9.97
CA GLU A 57 -29.62 23.27 9.61
C GLU A 57 -28.31 22.50 9.80
N GLY A 58 -27.58 22.27 8.71
CA GLY A 58 -26.18 21.80 8.75
C GLY A 58 -25.87 20.39 8.28
N ALA A 59 -26.81 19.60 7.73
CA ALA A 59 -26.50 18.24 7.25
C ALA A 59 -26.00 18.15 5.79
N HIS A 60 -25.76 19.28 5.11
CA HIS A 60 -25.25 19.31 3.72
C HIS A 60 -23.74 19.62 3.63
N GLU A 61 -23.05 19.89 4.74
CA GLU A 61 -21.67 20.42 4.65
C GLU A 61 -20.56 19.37 4.48
N ASP A 62 -20.88 18.08 4.34
CA ASP A 62 -19.86 17.02 4.22
C ASP A 62 -19.59 16.50 2.79
N ASP A 63 -20.11 17.17 1.75
CA ASP A 63 -19.70 16.93 0.35
C ASP A 63 -19.22 18.21 -0.34
N GLN A 64 -18.72 19.18 0.42
CA GLN A 64 -17.98 20.29 -0.16
C GLN A 64 -16.58 19.80 -0.57
N VAL A 65 -16.49 19.14 -1.72
CA VAL A 65 -15.29 19.21 -2.54
C VAL A 65 -15.09 20.67 -2.89
N ASP A 66 -14.30 21.35 -2.06
CA ASP A 66 -13.77 22.67 -2.37
C ASP A 66 -12.91 22.55 -3.64
N ASN A 67 -13.58 22.65 -4.78
CA ASN A 67 -12.96 22.94 -6.05
C ASN A 67 -12.63 24.43 -6.10
N THR A 68 -11.95 24.96 -5.06
CA THR A 68 -11.12 26.14 -5.20
C THR A 68 -10.30 25.98 -6.46
N ILE A 69 -10.47 26.92 -7.37
CA ILE A 69 -9.76 27.05 -8.62
C ILE A 69 -8.25 26.78 -8.38
N GLY A 70 -7.75 25.63 -8.79
CA GLY A 70 -6.33 25.47 -9.16
C GLY A 70 -5.41 24.57 -8.32
N GLU A 71 -5.85 23.86 -7.28
CA GLU A 71 -4.94 22.91 -6.59
C GLU A 71 -4.87 21.55 -7.31
N SER A 72 -3.66 21.12 -7.68
CA SER A 72 -3.46 19.82 -8.32
C SER A 72 -3.68 18.67 -7.34
N LYS A 73 -4.11 17.49 -7.82
CA LYS A 73 -4.22 16.24 -7.02
C LYS A 73 -2.99 16.02 -6.12
N GLN A 74 -1.81 16.31 -6.66
CA GLN A 74 -0.53 16.21 -5.97
C GLN A 74 -0.44 17.15 -4.76
N GLN A 75 -0.80 18.42 -4.95
CA GLN A 75 -0.76 19.43 -3.90
C GLN A 75 -1.68 19.06 -2.74
N THR A 76 -2.93 18.70 -3.01
CA THR A 76 -3.88 18.28 -1.97
C THR A 76 -3.42 17.00 -1.26
N LEU A 77 -2.83 16.05 -2.01
CA LEU A 77 -2.31 14.81 -1.43
C LEU A 77 -1.18 15.10 -0.44
N PHE A 78 -0.19 15.90 -0.85
CA PHE A 78 0.96 16.23 -0.03
C PHE A 78 0.59 17.13 1.14
N ALA A 79 -0.33 18.08 0.96
CA ALA A 79 -0.86 18.91 2.04
C ALA A 79 -1.52 18.04 3.12
N LYS A 80 -2.35 17.06 2.74
CA LYS A 80 -2.97 16.13 3.69
C LYS A 80 -1.94 15.24 4.39
N MET A 81 -0.94 14.75 3.67
CA MET A 81 0.17 14.00 4.29
C MET A 81 0.90 14.84 5.32
N GLU A 82 1.27 16.07 4.98
CA GLU A 82 1.97 16.98 5.88
C GLU A 82 1.12 17.32 7.12
N HIS A 83 -0.20 17.47 6.97
CA HIS A 83 -1.11 17.69 8.09
C HIS A 83 -0.99 16.56 9.14
N PHE A 84 -1.11 15.30 8.73
CA PHE A 84 -1.00 14.17 9.66
C PHE A 84 0.40 13.99 10.24
N VAL A 85 1.45 14.24 9.44
CA VAL A 85 2.83 14.20 9.96
C VAL A 85 3.04 15.32 10.98
N THR A 86 2.52 16.51 10.72
CA THR A 86 2.62 17.66 11.63
C THR A 86 1.94 17.40 12.97
N GLN A 87 0.78 16.74 12.98
CA GLN A 87 0.09 16.37 14.21
C GLN A 87 0.94 15.49 15.14
N ARG A 88 1.83 14.64 14.59
CA ARG A 88 2.63 13.70 15.38
C ARG A 88 4.07 14.16 15.62
N TYR A 89 4.69 14.80 14.64
CA TYR A 89 6.12 15.14 14.65
C TYR A 89 6.39 16.65 14.68
N GLY A 90 5.36 17.49 14.60
CA GLY A 90 5.48 18.96 14.52
C GLY A 90 5.72 19.47 13.10
N THR A 91 5.88 20.78 12.95
CA THR A 91 6.00 21.44 11.64
C THR A 91 7.29 21.05 10.91
N ARG A 92 7.24 20.96 9.58
CA ARG A 92 8.41 20.69 8.72
C ARG A 92 9.57 21.61 9.07
N GLY A 93 10.76 21.04 9.27
CA GLY A 93 11.97 21.79 9.63
C GLY A 93 12.08 22.19 11.10
N SER A 94 11.10 21.86 11.93
CA SER A 94 11.21 21.96 13.40
C SER A 94 12.34 21.07 13.92
N ALA A 95 12.99 21.48 15.02
CA ALA A 95 13.99 20.67 15.71
C ALA A 95 13.42 19.34 16.26
N SER A 96 12.09 19.21 16.35
CA SER A 96 11.41 17.97 16.73
C SER A 96 11.43 16.89 15.64
N ARG A 97 11.67 17.26 14.37
CA ARG A 97 11.66 16.31 13.25
C ARG A 97 13.06 15.81 12.95
N PRO A 98 13.26 14.48 12.86
CA PRO A 98 14.52 13.93 12.39
C PRO A 98 14.79 14.37 10.94
N LYS A 99 16.06 14.65 10.65
CA LYS A 99 16.53 15.00 9.31
C LYS A 99 17.30 13.83 8.72
N VAL A 100 17.12 13.60 7.43
CA VAL A 100 17.70 12.47 6.70
C VAL A 100 18.43 13.00 5.47
N THR A 101 19.67 12.57 5.28
CA THR A 101 20.47 12.93 4.11
C THR A 101 20.18 12.02 2.92
N PRO A 102 20.35 12.50 1.68
CA PRO A 102 20.29 11.65 0.48
C PRO A 102 21.22 10.43 0.53
N ALA A 103 22.38 10.58 1.17
CA ALA A 103 23.35 9.51 1.34
C ALA A 103 22.83 8.38 2.24
N GLN A 104 22.08 8.72 3.30
CA GLN A 104 21.40 7.73 4.13
C GLN A 104 20.31 7.02 3.34
N VAL A 105 19.42 7.76 2.67
CA VAL A 105 18.34 7.16 1.86
C VAL A 105 18.90 6.17 0.81
N ALA A 106 20.04 6.47 0.19
CA ALA A 106 20.68 5.58 -0.77
C ALA A 106 21.15 4.23 -0.22
N GLN A 107 21.34 4.11 1.10
CA GLN A 107 21.70 2.86 1.77
C GLN A 107 20.49 1.92 1.92
N HIS A 108 19.28 2.48 2.04
CA HIS A 108 18.04 1.75 2.28
C HIS A 108 17.36 1.33 0.96
N ARG A 109 18.01 0.40 0.24
CA ARG A 109 17.61 -0.06 -1.11
C ARG A 109 17.56 -1.59 -1.24
N SER A 110 17.05 -2.27 -0.22
CA SER A 110 16.95 -3.74 -0.19
C SER A 110 15.52 -4.19 0.07
N LEU A 111 15.21 -5.47 -0.20
CA LEU A 111 13.88 -6.04 0.08
C LEU A 111 13.52 -6.04 1.58
N GLN A 112 14.52 -6.00 2.45
CA GLN A 112 14.32 -6.00 3.89
C GLN A 112 14.32 -4.59 4.49
N ASP A 113 14.86 -3.62 3.76
CA ASP A 113 15.11 -2.27 4.25
C ASP A 113 15.07 -1.31 3.07
N PHE A 114 13.93 -0.64 2.91
CA PHE A 114 13.60 0.10 1.71
C PHE A 114 12.96 1.44 2.06
N TRP A 115 13.67 2.53 1.75
CA TRP A 115 13.16 3.88 1.95
C TRP A 115 12.79 4.54 0.63
N VAL A 116 11.75 5.35 0.70
CA VAL A 116 11.34 6.23 -0.40
C VAL A 116 11.18 7.65 0.10
N VAL A 117 11.31 8.58 -0.81
CA VAL A 117 11.10 10.00 -0.62
C VAL A 117 9.83 10.39 -1.35
N VAL A 118 8.92 11.00 -0.60
CA VAL A 118 7.70 11.61 -1.13
C VAL A 118 7.59 13.03 -0.57
N ASP A 119 7.49 14.05 -1.42
CA ASP A 119 7.42 15.47 -1.05
C ASP A 119 8.60 15.95 -0.17
N GLY A 120 9.79 15.40 -0.42
CA GLY A 120 10.98 15.65 0.39
C GLY A 120 10.87 15.16 1.84
N LYS A 121 10.02 14.16 2.10
CA LYS A 121 9.91 13.40 3.34
C LYS A 121 10.30 11.95 3.08
N VAL A 122 10.99 11.32 4.02
CA VAL A 122 11.50 9.96 3.90
C VAL A 122 10.57 9.01 4.65
N PHE A 123 10.20 7.90 3.99
CA PHE A 123 9.31 6.88 4.51
C PHE A 123 9.93 5.49 4.42
N ASP A 124 9.83 4.71 5.50
CA ASP A 124 10.26 3.32 5.53
C ASP A 124 9.14 2.39 5.03
N LEU A 125 9.38 1.74 3.90
CA LEU A 125 8.47 0.76 3.30
C LEU A 125 8.94 -0.69 3.49
N GLY A 126 10.04 -0.91 4.20
CA GLY A 126 10.55 -2.23 4.56
C GLY A 126 9.48 -3.17 5.15
N PRO A 127 8.64 -2.72 6.10
CA PRO A 127 7.57 -3.56 6.68
C PRO A 127 6.60 -4.15 5.65
N PHE A 128 6.30 -3.42 4.57
CA PHE A 128 5.41 -3.90 3.51
C PHE A 128 6.05 -4.99 2.65
N LEU A 129 7.35 -4.87 2.36
CA LEU A 129 8.10 -5.86 1.59
C LEU A 129 8.29 -7.14 2.41
N ARG A 130 8.65 -7.02 3.69
CA ARG A 130 8.75 -8.15 4.64
C ARG A 130 7.41 -8.84 4.88
N GLY A 131 6.29 -8.14 4.65
CA GLY A 131 4.93 -8.68 4.84
C GLY A 131 4.40 -8.53 6.25
N GLU A 132 5.05 -7.69 7.06
CA GLU A 132 4.56 -7.27 8.38
C GLU A 132 3.36 -6.32 8.25
N ALA A 133 3.33 -5.56 7.16
CA ALA A 133 2.22 -4.68 6.79
C ALA A 133 1.66 -5.05 5.41
N ALA A 134 0.33 -4.97 5.28
CA ALA A 134 -0.34 -5.15 4.00
C ALA A 134 -0.45 -3.82 3.26
N HIS A 135 0.12 -3.75 2.05
CA HIS A 135 -0.07 -2.64 1.13
C HIS A 135 -1.25 -2.95 0.19
N PRO A 136 -2.32 -2.13 0.13
CA PRO A 136 -3.49 -2.40 -0.73
C PRO A 136 -3.17 -2.59 -2.22
N GLY A 137 -2.09 -1.96 -2.72
CA GLY A 137 -1.59 -2.16 -4.09
C GLY A 137 -0.73 -3.41 -4.28
N GLY A 138 -0.55 -4.22 -3.25
CA GLY A 138 0.32 -5.39 -3.24
C GLY A 138 1.82 -5.06 -3.15
N LYS A 139 2.62 -6.11 -2.90
CA LYS A 139 4.09 -6.01 -2.81
C LYS A 139 4.74 -5.73 -4.17
N SER A 140 4.13 -6.17 -5.27
CA SER A 140 4.68 -6.06 -6.63
C SER A 140 4.94 -4.61 -7.05
N ILE A 141 4.07 -3.67 -6.64
CA ILE A 141 4.24 -2.24 -6.92
C ILE A 141 5.46 -1.67 -6.18
N LEU A 142 5.69 -2.11 -4.94
CA LEU A 142 6.84 -1.69 -4.14
C LEU A 142 8.14 -2.33 -4.65
N SER A 143 8.11 -3.60 -5.03
CA SER A 143 9.24 -4.28 -5.68
C SER A 143 9.63 -3.57 -6.98
N ARG A 144 8.65 -3.14 -7.79
CA ARG A 144 8.93 -2.36 -9.00
C ARG A 144 9.54 -0.99 -8.69
N GLN A 145 9.12 -0.32 -7.61
CA GLN A 145 9.75 0.93 -7.18
C GLN A 145 11.21 0.71 -6.77
N LEU A 146 11.47 -0.39 -6.06
CA LEU A 146 12.81 -0.81 -5.65
C LEU A 146 13.72 -1.10 -6.86
N GLU A 147 13.23 -1.82 -7.87
CA GLU A 147 13.95 -2.12 -9.12
C GLU A 147 14.34 -0.85 -9.90
N LEU A 148 13.51 0.18 -9.86
CA LEU A 148 13.79 1.47 -10.49
C LEU A 148 14.90 2.25 -9.77
N GLY A 149 15.44 1.70 -8.67
CA GLY A 149 16.40 2.36 -7.79
C GLY A 149 15.85 3.68 -7.25
N GLY A 150 14.53 3.79 -7.21
CA GLY A 150 13.79 5.04 -7.08
C GLY A 150 13.64 5.42 -5.62
N GLN A 151 14.51 6.30 -5.17
CA GLN A 151 14.33 7.02 -3.91
C GLN A 151 13.27 8.11 -4.08
N ASP A 152 13.16 8.76 -5.24
CA ASP A 152 12.03 9.67 -5.53
C ASP A 152 10.83 8.85 -6.04
N ALA A 153 9.74 8.89 -5.27
CA ALA A 153 8.50 8.17 -5.57
C ALA A 153 7.30 9.10 -5.81
N ASP A 154 7.51 10.42 -5.89
CA ASP A 154 6.44 11.43 -5.97
C ASP A 154 5.39 11.10 -7.05
N GLU A 155 5.84 10.98 -8.30
CA GLU A 155 4.96 10.79 -9.46
C GLU A 155 4.17 9.48 -9.37
N ARG A 156 4.80 8.40 -8.89
CA ARG A 156 4.17 7.09 -8.74
C ARG A 156 3.19 7.10 -7.58
N PHE A 157 3.56 7.73 -6.47
CA PHE A 157 2.73 7.86 -5.30
C PHE A 157 1.45 8.64 -5.63
N VAL A 158 1.59 9.81 -6.27
CA VAL A 158 0.46 10.64 -6.71
C VAL A 158 -0.44 9.92 -7.72
N ARG A 159 0.13 9.11 -8.61
CA ARG A 159 -0.66 8.36 -9.59
C ARG A 159 -1.64 7.40 -8.93
N TRP A 160 -1.17 6.63 -7.94
CA TRP A 160 -1.95 5.53 -7.35
C TRP A 160 -2.68 5.87 -6.06
N HIS A 161 -2.30 6.95 -5.37
CA HIS A 161 -2.94 7.36 -4.12
C HIS A 161 -3.86 8.57 -4.32
N HIS A 162 -4.99 8.55 -3.63
CA HIS A 162 -5.94 9.66 -3.63
C HIS A 162 -5.87 10.41 -2.29
N PRO A 163 -6.03 11.75 -2.26
CA PRO A 163 -6.03 12.52 -1.02
C PRO A 163 -7.12 12.10 -0.01
N SER A 164 -8.21 11.48 -0.47
CA SER A 164 -9.27 10.94 0.41
C SER A 164 -9.00 9.51 0.90
N GLY A 165 -7.95 8.84 0.41
CA GLY A 165 -7.64 7.47 0.79
C GLY A 165 -7.02 7.36 2.18
N ASN A 166 -7.11 6.18 2.80
CA ASN A 166 -6.56 5.95 4.14
C ASN A 166 -5.03 6.09 4.22
N THR A 167 -4.32 6.11 3.09
CA THR A 167 -2.86 6.27 3.04
C THR A 167 -2.41 7.53 3.77
N VAL A 168 -3.05 8.68 3.56
CA VAL A 168 -2.62 9.95 4.18
C VAL A 168 -2.66 9.91 5.71
N ARG A 169 -3.58 9.11 6.29
CA ARG A 169 -3.72 8.93 7.75
C ARG A 169 -2.64 8.04 8.34
N ARG A 170 -2.12 7.08 7.55
CA ARG A 170 -1.12 6.09 7.96
C ARG A 170 0.33 6.52 7.66
N VAL A 171 0.50 7.55 6.85
CA VAL A 171 1.81 8.13 6.50
C VAL A 171 2.70 8.42 7.72
N PRO A 172 2.19 8.95 8.86
CA PRO A 172 3.00 9.18 10.05
C PRO A 172 3.60 7.90 10.65
N ASP A 173 2.96 6.74 10.47
CA ASP A 173 3.45 5.47 11.04
C ASP A 173 4.76 5.01 10.40
N TYR A 174 5.01 5.43 9.17
CA TYR A 174 6.18 5.06 8.37
C TYR A 174 7.14 6.23 8.16
N PHE A 175 6.88 7.39 8.77
CA PHE A 175 7.70 8.58 8.62
C PHE A 175 9.04 8.42 9.34
N VAL A 176 10.13 8.56 8.58
CA VAL A 176 11.50 8.47 9.10
C VAL A 176 12.06 9.86 9.38
N GLY A 177 11.80 10.84 8.51
CA GLY A 177 12.30 12.21 8.68
C GLY A 177 12.18 13.08 7.44
N ASP A 178 12.55 14.36 7.57
CA ASP A 178 12.61 15.31 6.47
C ASP A 178 13.92 15.16 5.69
N LEU A 179 13.85 15.13 4.35
CA LEU A 179 15.03 15.04 3.51
C LEU A 179 15.81 16.37 3.54
N GLU A 180 17.10 16.30 3.77
CA GLU A 180 18.01 17.43 3.63
C GLU A 180 18.35 17.68 2.16
N GLY A 181 17.90 18.81 1.63
CA GLY A 181 18.11 19.18 0.24
C GLY A 181 17.14 18.47 -0.71
N SER A 182 17.63 17.98 -1.84
CA SER A 182 16.84 17.28 -2.83
C SER A 182 17.58 16.08 -3.39
N LEU A 183 16.83 15.06 -3.81
CA LEU A 183 17.39 13.98 -4.59
C LEU A 183 17.71 14.47 -6.00
N PRO A 184 18.78 13.96 -6.64
CA PRO A 184 18.99 14.20 -8.06
C PRO A 184 17.79 13.62 -8.81
N ARG A 185 16.92 14.48 -9.33
CA ARG A 185 15.86 14.02 -10.23
C ARG A 185 16.57 13.31 -11.37
N ARG A 186 16.17 12.07 -11.68
CA ARG A 186 16.66 11.39 -12.89
C ARG A 186 16.14 12.18 -14.09
N GLY A 187 16.86 13.24 -14.44
CA GLY A 187 16.71 13.92 -15.70
C GLY A 187 16.94 12.89 -16.79
N ARG A 188 16.07 12.90 -17.80
CA ARG A 188 16.33 12.29 -19.11
C ARG A 188 17.81 12.45 -19.39
N CYS A 189 18.49 11.33 -19.60
CA CYS A 189 19.88 11.24 -20.03
C CYS A 189 20.27 12.49 -20.83
N CYS A 190 20.91 13.46 -20.17
CA CYS A 190 21.79 14.36 -20.88
C CYS A 190 22.98 13.47 -21.22
N ALA A 191 22.91 12.86 -22.41
CA ALA A 191 24.07 12.36 -23.08
C ALA A 191 25.07 13.52 -23.14
N ILE A 192 26.15 13.39 -22.38
CA ILE A 192 27.31 14.24 -22.53
C ILE A 192 27.95 13.74 -23.83
N SER A 193 27.70 14.47 -24.93
CA SER A 193 28.43 14.35 -26.19
C SER A 193 29.79 15.01 -26.08
#